data_AF-A0A1E7FXY4-F1
#
_entry.id   AF-A0A1E7FXY4-F1
#
_cell.length_a   1.000
_cell.length_b   1.000
_cell.length_c   1.000
_cell.angle_alpha   90.00
_cell.angle_beta   90.00
_cell.angle_gamma   90.00
#
_symmetry.space_group_name_H-M   'P 1'
#
loop_
_entity.id
_entity.type
_entity.pdbx_description
1 polymer ?
#
loop_
_entity_poly.entity_id
_entity_poly.type
_entity_poly.pdbx_seq_one_letter_code
_entity_poly.pdbx_strand_id
1 'polypeptide(L)'
;YKGLIELSNALNSRYSDRIQVQQIAQQTLFSLFPSWLPSQFAILFATPFPKFSSRMNAWATGVGGTWLMGECEVNDIEIDGIIHENQGLLVKRCRFLEESGCASICVNSCKIPTQNFFLEDMGLPLTMTPDYNTYECQFSFGQLPNEQDEFDAKNTPCLSRCPTAG
;
A
#
# COMPACT_ATOMS: atom_id res chain seq x y z
N TYR A 1 2.32 -12.32 12.25
CA TYR A 1 3.00 -11.02 12.10
C TYR A 1 4.46 -11.18 11.73
N LYS A 2 5.35 -11.70 12.62
CA LYS A 2 6.75 -12.04 12.26
C LYS A 2 6.87 -12.85 10.96
N GLY A 3 6.00 -13.85 10.78
CA GLY A 3 5.97 -14.66 9.55
C GLY A 3 5.69 -13.89 8.25
N LEU A 4 4.93 -12.79 8.25
CA LEU A 4 4.70 -11.99 7.02
C LEU A 4 5.93 -11.16 6.67
N ILE A 5 6.59 -10.58 7.67
CA ILE A 5 7.83 -9.82 7.47
C ILE A 5 8.99 -10.74 7.13
N GLU A 6 9.11 -11.89 7.81
CA GLU A 6 10.07 -12.94 7.48
C GLU A 6 9.82 -13.47 6.07
N LEU A 7 8.57 -13.64 5.65
CA LEU A 7 8.22 -14.01 4.28
C LEU A 7 8.62 -12.91 3.29
N SER A 8 8.30 -11.64 3.54
CA SER A 8 8.70 -10.53 2.68
C SER A 8 10.23 -10.40 2.58
N ASN A 9 10.94 -10.54 3.69
CA ASN A 9 12.41 -10.55 3.72
C ASN A 9 12.96 -11.75 2.96
N ALA A 10 12.40 -12.95 3.15
CA ALA A 10 12.80 -14.16 2.43
C ALA A 10 12.55 -14.03 0.93
N LEU A 11 11.40 -13.48 0.51
CA LEU A 11 11.08 -13.21 -0.89
C LEU A 11 12.09 -12.26 -1.52
N ASN A 12 12.40 -11.14 -0.85
CA ASN A 12 13.39 -10.18 -1.35
C ASN A 12 14.83 -10.73 -1.34
N SER A 13 15.16 -11.67 -0.46
CA SER A 13 16.48 -12.33 -0.46
C SER A 13 16.59 -13.43 -1.53
N ARG A 14 15.46 -14.06 -1.88
CA ARG A 14 15.41 -15.22 -2.79
C ARG A 14 15.24 -14.81 -4.25
N TYR A 15 14.56 -13.70 -4.50
CA TYR A 15 14.26 -13.21 -5.84
C TYR A 15 14.97 -11.88 -6.07
N SER A 16 15.87 -11.85 -7.05
CA SER A 16 16.51 -10.61 -7.53
C SER A 16 15.58 -9.78 -8.42
N ASP A 17 14.55 -10.42 -9.00
CA ASP A 17 13.55 -9.77 -9.83
C ASP A 17 12.45 -9.12 -8.96
N ARG A 18 12.46 -7.79 -8.94
CA ARG A 18 11.50 -6.96 -8.22
C ARG A 18 10.08 -7.13 -8.74
N ILE A 19 9.89 -7.39 -10.04
CA ILE A 19 8.56 -7.58 -10.64
C ILE A 19 7.92 -8.86 -10.11
N GLN A 20 8.70 -9.94 -10.02
CA GLN A 20 8.21 -11.19 -9.47
C GLN A 20 7.80 -11.06 -7.99
N VAL A 21 8.59 -10.32 -7.18
CA VAL A 21 8.23 -10.03 -5.79
C VAL A 21 6.91 -9.25 -5.71
N GLN A 22 6.73 -8.24 -6.56
CA GLN A 22 5.52 -7.43 -6.59
C GLN A 22 4.28 -8.26 -6.94
N GLN A 23 4.37 -9.12 -7.96
CA GLN A 23 3.26 -9.99 -8.37
C GLN A 23 2.87 -10.98 -7.28
N ILE A 24 3.85 -11.62 -6.62
CA ILE A 24 3.57 -12.55 -5.51
C ILE A 24 2.91 -11.81 -4.35
N ALA A 25 3.38 -10.61 -4.01
CA ALA A 25 2.79 -9.79 -2.96
C ALA A 25 1.35 -9.37 -3.30
N GLN A 26 1.08 -8.96 -4.54
CA GLN A 26 -0.26 -8.59 -5.01
C GLN A 26 -1.21 -9.80 -4.96
N GLN A 27 -0.78 -10.97 -5.45
CA GLN A 27 -1.56 -12.20 -5.38
C GLN A 27 -1.82 -12.65 -3.94
N THR A 28 -0.84 -12.49 -3.06
CA THR A 28 -1.01 -12.78 -1.63
C THR A 28 -2.07 -11.86 -1.04
N LEU A 29 -2.04 -10.56 -1.33
CA LEU A 29 -3.06 -9.60 -0.90
C LEU A 29 -4.45 -9.97 -1.45
N PHE A 30 -4.54 -10.28 -2.75
CA PHE A 30 -5.78 -10.74 -3.38
C PHE A 30 -6.36 -11.98 -2.71
N SER A 31 -5.50 -12.94 -2.34
CA SER A 31 -5.91 -14.20 -1.69
C SER A 31 -6.49 -14.02 -0.29
N LEU A 32 -6.30 -12.86 0.35
CA LEU A 32 -6.91 -12.55 1.65
C LEU A 32 -8.41 -12.29 1.54
N PHE A 33 -8.89 -11.98 0.33
CA PHE A 33 -10.29 -11.71 0.05
C PHE A 33 -10.98 -12.92 -0.59
N PRO A 34 -12.29 -13.10 -0.38
CA PRO A 34 -13.07 -14.07 -1.14
C PRO A 34 -12.93 -13.81 -2.64
N SER A 35 -12.76 -14.87 -3.45
CA SER A 35 -12.47 -14.76 -4.89
C SER A 35 -13.48 -13.94 -5.70
N TRP A 36 -14.73 -13.84 -5.23
CA TRP A 36 -15.77 -13.02 -5.86
C TRP A 36 -15.67 -11.54 -5.51
N LEU A 37 -15.09 -11.17 -4.35
CA LEU A 37 -15.20 -9.83 -3.79
C LEU A 37 -14.49 -8.76 -4.66
N PRO A 38 -13.22 -8.88 -5.06
CA PRO A 38 -12.55 -7.82 -5.81
C PRO A 38 -13.25 -7.50 -7.13
N SER A 39 -13.56 -8.55 -7.91
CA SER A 39 -14.25 -8.40 -9.20
C SER A 39 -15.64 -7.76 -9.09
N GLN A 40 -16.42 -8.13 -8.08
CA GLN A 40 -17.76 -7.56 -7.86
C GLN A 40 -17.67 -6.14 -7.28
N PHE A 41 -16.64 -5.86 -6.48
CA PHE A 41 -16.45 -4.56 -5.83
C PHE A 41 -16.28 -3.43 -6.85
N ALA A 42 -15.44 -3.66 -7.87
CA ALA A 42 -15.20 -2.70 -8.93
C ALA A 42 -16.50 -2.28 -9.66
N ILE A 43 -17.37 -3.25 -9.93
CA ILE A 43 -18.63 -3.07 -10.67
C ILE A 43 -19.70 -2.42 -9.79
N LEU A 44 -19.84 -2.87 -8.55
CA LEU A 44 -20.94 -2.49 -7.67
C LEU A 44 -20.69 -1.20 -6.90
N PHE A 45 -19.43 -0.84 -6.63
CA PHE A 45 -19.09 0.27 -5.75
C PHE A 45 -18.07 1.24 -6.35
N ALA A 46 -16.94 0.76 -6.89
CA ALA A 46 -15.86 1.65 -7.34
C ALA A 46 -16.26 2.51 -8.54
N THR A 47 -16.84 1.89 -9.57
CA THR A 47 -17.27 2.60 -10.79
C THR A 47 -18.51 3.49 -10.58
N PRO A 48 -19.61 3.02 -9.95
CA PRO A 48 -20.81 3.84 -9.81
C PRO A 48 -20.71 4.90 -8.71
N PHE A 49 -19.90 4.68 -7.67
CA PHE A 49 -19.83 5.57 -6.51
C PHE A 49 -18.37 5.80 -6.04
N PRO A 50 -17.51 6.42 -6.86
CA PRO A 50 -16.07 6.51 -6.61
C PRO A 50 -15.71 7.21 -5.28
N LYS A 51 -16.41 8.31 -4.94
CA LYS A 51 -16.18 9.02 -3.65
C LYS A 51 -16.58 8.19 -2.45
N PHE A 52 -17.72 7.48 -2.53
CA PHE A 52 -18.17 6.59 -1.47
C PHE A 52 -17.20 5.41 -1.31
N SER A 53 -16.80 4.79 -2.43
CA SER A 53 -15.83 3.70 -2.45
C SER A 53 -14.50 4.11 -1.82
N SER A 54 -14.00 5.31 -2.15
CA SER A 54 -12.76 5.85 -1.57
C SER A 54 -12.85 5.99 -0.05
N ARG A 55 -13.93 6.61 0.45
CA ARG A 55 -14.17 6.80 1.90
C ARG A 55 -14.34 5.48 2.64
N MET A 56 -15.08 4.55 2.04
CA MET A 56 -15.33 3.25 2.62
C MET A 56 -14.04 2.42 2.68
N ASN A 57 -13.20 2.46 1.63
CA ASN A 57 -11.91 1.78 1.64
C ASN A 57 -10.92 2.43 2.62
N ALA A 58 -10.89 3.76 2.74
CA ALA A 58 -10.10 4.44 3.77
C ALA A 58 -10.50 3.96 5.18
N TRP A 59 -11.80 3.96 5.48
CA TRP A 59 -12.31 3.46 6.76
C TRP A 59 -12.02 1.98 6.98
N ALA A 60 -12.31 1.11 6.00
CA ALA A 60 -12.10 -0.33 6.10
C ALA A 60 -10.61 -0.67 6.26
N THR A 61 -9.74 0.03 5.54
CA THR A 61 -8.28 -0.09 5.67
C THR A 61 -7.82 0.46 7.02
N GLY A 62 -8.45 1.49 7.58
CA GLY A 62 -8.17 1.94 8.95
C GLY A 62 -8.51 0.88 9.99
N VAL A 63 -9.69 0.27 9.89
CA VAL A 63 -10.16 -0.77 10.82
C VAL A 63 -9.28 -2.03 10.73
N GLY A 64 -9.03 -2.54 9.52
CA GLY A 64 -8.20 -3.73 9.32
C GLY A 64 -6.70 -3.47 9.46
N GLY A 65 -6.26 -2.30 9.01
CA GLY A 65 -4.87 -1.86 9.00
C GLY A 65 -4.32 -1.56 10.38
N THR A 66 -5.17 -1.22 11.37
CA THR A 66 -4.67 -0.96 12.72
C THR A 66 -3.95 -2.18 13.33
N TRP A 67 -4.48 -3.37 13.04
CA TRP A 67 -3.87 -4.62 13.47
C TRP A 67 -2.56 -4.94 12.73
N LEU A 68 -2.50 -4.62 11.42
CA LEU A 68 -1.40 -4.98 10.53
C LEU A 68 -0.25 -3.97 10.53
N MET A 69 -0.57 -2.69 10.36
CA MET A 69 0.35 -1.59 10.05
C MET A 69 0.63 -0.69 11.25
N GLY A 70 -0.19 -0.68 12.29
CA GLY A 70 -0.02 0.22 13.46
C GLY A 70 -1.16 1.23 13.56
N GLU A 71 -1.01 2.27 14.37
CA GLU A 71 -2.07 3.28 14.55
C GLU A 71 -2.41 3.96 13.21
N CYS A 72 -3.69 3.88 12.82
CA CYS A 72 -4.21 4.48 11.59
C CYS A 72 -5.25 5.55 11.91
N GLU A 73 -5.23 6.65 11.16
CA GLU A 73 -6.19 7.74 11.27
C GLU A 73 -6.74 8.08 9.89
N VAL A 74 -8.07 8.08 9.74
CA VAL A 74 -8.73 8.54 8.52
C VAL A 74 -8.62 10.06 8.47
N ASN A 75 -8.17 10.59 7.34
CA ASN A 75 -7.96 12.02 7.15
C ASN A 75 -8.49 12.51 5.79
N ASP A 76 -8.51 13.83 5.64
CA ASP A 76 -8.76 14.49 4.37
C ASP A 76 -7.45 14.53 3.57
N ILE A 77 -7.56 14.42 2.25
CA ILE A 77 -6.41 14.51 1.34
C ILE A 77 -6.65 15.62 0.32
N GLU A 78 -5.58 16.25 -0.11
CA GLU A 78 -5.61 17.24 -1.18
C GLU A 78 -5.06 16.63 -2.47
N ILE A 79 -5.87 16.63 -3.53
CA ILE A 79 -5.49 16.17 -4.85
C ILE A 79 -5.75 17.32 -5.81
N ASP A 80 -4.71 17.81 -6.49
CA ASP A 80 -4.79 18.92 -7.45
C ASP A 80 -5.50 20.18 -6.93
N GLY A 81 -5.29 20.52 -5.64
CA GLY A 81 -5.91 21.67 -5.00
C GLY A 81 -7.36 21.47 -4.53
N ILE A 82 -7.90 20.27 -4.68
CA ILE A 82 -9.25 19.90 -4.24
C ILE A 82 -9.13 19.08 -2.96
N ILE A 83 -9.92 19.42 -1.94
CA ILE A 83 -9.99 18.66 -0.69
C ILE A 83 -10.98 17.49 -0.85
N HIS A 84 -10.49 16.29 -0.58
CA HIS A 84 -11.25 15.04 -0.60
C HIS A 84 -11.47 14.55 0.84
N GLU A 85 -12.67 14.82 1.36
CA GLU A 85 -13.01 14.49 2.75
C GLU A 85 -13.01 12.98 3.03
N ASN A 86 -12.30 12.58 4.08
CA ASN A 86 -12.20 11.20 4.58
C ASN A 86 -11.78 10.17 3.52
N GLN A 87 -11.01 10.57 2.50
CA GLN A 87 -10.49 9.67 1.46
C GLN A 87 -9.02 9.30 1.70
N GLY A 88 -8.42 9.82 2.76
CA GLY A 88 -7.08 9.44 3.20
C GLY A 88 -7.08 8.48 4.37
N LEU A 89 -5.99 7.74 4.48
CA LEU A 89 -5.63 7.03 5.71
C LEU A 89 -4.15 7.28 6.00
N LEU A 90 -3.87 7.91 7.13
CA LEU A 90 -2.51 8.08 7.65
C LEU A 90 -2.19 6.94 8.61
N VAL A 91 -1.20 6.13 8.28
CA VAL A 91 -0.56 5.23 9.23
C VAL A 91 0.51 6.04 9.96
N LYS A 92 0.31 6.34 11.25
CA LYS A 92 1.21 7.21 12.03
C LYS A 92 2.59 6.61 12.26
N ARG A 93 2.67 5.28 12.27
CA ARG A 93 3.93 4.55 12.37
C ARG A 93 3.75 3.16 11.77
N CYS A 94 4.15 3.03 10.50
CA CYS A 94 4.03 1.82 9.71
C CYS A 94 4.99 0.75 10.21
N ARG A 95 4.45 -0.23 10.93
CA ARG A 95 5.19 -1.35 11.49
C ARG A 95 5.90 -2.17 10.42
N PHE A 96 5.33 -2.29 9.21
CA PHE A 96 5.99 -2.99 8.10
C PHE A 96 7.28 -2.29 7.66
N LEU A 97 7.23 -0.97 7.48
CA LEU A 97 8.40 -0.18 7.10
C LEU A 97 9.43 -0.14 8.24
N GLU A 98 8.98 0.04 9.47
CA GLU A 98 9.84 0.10 10.66
C GLU A 98 10.60 -1.22 10.88
N GLU A 99 9.92 -2.36 10.81
CA GLU A 99 10.53 -3.66 11.08
C GLU A 99 11.34 -4.22 9.91
N SER A 100 10.89 -3.99 8.66
CA SER A 100 11.69 -4.38 7.50
C SER A 100 12.98 -3.56 7.41
N GLY A 101 12.95 -2.31 7.90
CA GLY A 101 14.11 -1.42 7.89
C GLY A 101 14.70 -1.24 6.49
N CYS A 102 13.89 -1.34 5.43
CA CYS A 102 14.38 -1.31 4.07
C CYS A 102 13.35 -0.70 3.10
N ALA A 103 13.72 0.41 2.46
CA ALA A 103 12.88 1.08 1.45
C ALA A 103 12.52 0.15 0.30
N SER A 104 13.48 -0.65 -0.20
CA SER A 104 13.23 -1.61 -1.27
C SER A 104 12.13 -2.62 -0.92
N ILE A 105 12.10 -3.13 0.32
CA ILE A 105 11.08 -4.08 0.77
C ILE A 105 9.73 -3.39 0.89
N CYS A 106 9.68 -2.19 1.47
CA CYS A 106 8.47 -1.37 1.54
C CYS A 106 7.87 -1.14 0.15
N VAL A 107 8.70 -0.73 -0.81
CA VAL A 107 8.25 -0.40 -2.17
C VAL A 107 7.75 -1.62 -2.93
N ASN A 108 8.54 -2.70 -2.93
CA ASN A 108 8.27 -3.86 -3.77
C ASN A 108 7.31 -4.89 -3.15
N SER A 109 7.14 -4.89 -1.83
CA SER A 109 6.27 -5.86 -1.15
C SER A 109 5.02 -5.24 -0.53
N CYS A 110 4.96 -3.91 -0.37
CA CYS A 110 3.78 -3.24 0.19
C CYS A 110 3.22 -2.17 -0.77
N LYS A 111 3.96 -1.11 -1.09
CA LYS A 111 3.45 0.03 -1.87
C LYS A 111 2.96 -0.37 -3.26
N ILE A 112 3.85 -0.82 -4.14
CA ILE A 112 3.49 -1.11 -5.55
C ILE A 112 2.41 -2.21 -5.63
N PRO A 113 2.54 -3.34 -4.91
CA PRO A 113 1.53 -4.40 -4.98
C PRO A 113 0.14 -3.96 -4.49
N THR A 114 0.09 -3.13 -3.44
CA THR A 114 -1.19 -2.64 -2.91
C THR A 114 -1.83 -1.64 -3.85
N GLN A 115 -1.06 -0.72 -4.44
CA GLN A 115 -1.57 0.20 -5.46
C GLN A 115 -2.11 -0.55 -6.68
N ASN A 116 -1.39 -1.57 -7.16
CA ASN A 116 -1.85 -2.41 -8.28
C ASN A 116 -3.12 -3.18 -7.91
N PHE A 117 -3.18 -3.78 -6.71
CA PHE A 117 -4.39 -4.46 -6.24
C PHE A 117 -5.61 -3.54 -6.25
N PHE A 118 -5.47 -2.32 -5.73
CA PHE A 118 -6.57 -1.37 -5.70
C PHE A 118 -6.98 -0.93 -7.12
N LEU A 119 -6.00 -0.64 -7.99
CA LEU A 119 -6.25 -0.18 -9.35
C LEU A 119 -6.83 -1.27 -10.26
N GLU A 120 -6.18 -2.43 -10.31
CA GLU A 120 -6.45 -3.50 -11.27
C GLU A 120 -7.56 -4.44 -10.79
N ASP A 121 -7.54 -4.82 -9.50
CA ASP A 121 -8.45 -5.84 -8.96
C ASP A 121 -9.71 -5.22 -8.33
N MET A 122 -9.57 -4.07 -7.66
CA MET A 122 -10.70 -3.38 -7.00
C MET A 122 -11.30 -2.24 -7.82
N GLY A 123 -10.65 -1.83 -8.91
CA GLY A 123 -11.10 -0.74 -9.78
C GLY A 123 -11.14 0.64 -9.11
N LEU A 124 -10.36 0.83 -8.04
CA LEU A 124 -10.28 2.07 -7.27
C LEU A 124 -8.82 2.53 -7.21
N PRO A 125 -8.46 3.69 -7.79
CA PRO A 125 -7.10 4.20 -7.67
C PRO A 125 -6.67 4.40 -6.20
N LEU A 126 -5.41 4.12 -5.91
CA LEU A 126 -4.79 4.39 -4.63
C LEU A 126 -3.36 4.85 -4.86
N THR A 127 -2.95 5.92 -4.18
CA THR A 127 -1.54 6.31 -4.07
C THR A 127 -1.09 6.14 -2.63
N MET A 128 0.09 5.53 -2.44
CA MET A 128 0.71 5.34 -1.12
C MET A 128 2.02 6.13 -1.05
N THR A 129 2.17 6.95 -0.03
CA THR A 129 3.33 7.83 0.18
C THR A 129 3.96 7.54 1.54
N PRO A 130 4.95 6.63 1.61
CA PRO A 130 5.71 6.37 2.82
C PRO A 130 6.72 7.50 3.12
N ASP A 131 6.84 7.87 4.39
CA ASP A 131 7.94 8.68 4.91
C ASP A 131 8.99 7.77 5.56
N TYR A 132 10.17 7.72 4.97
CA TYR A 132 11.26 6.85 5.39
C TYR A 132 12.01 7.34 6.63
N ASN A 133 11.77 8.57 7.08
CA ASN A 133 12.36 9.17 8.27
C ASN A 133 11.44 9.05 9.48
N THR A 134 10.14 9.31 9.31
CA THR A 134 9.15 9.28 10.40
C THR A 134 8.46 7.93 10.53
N TYR A 135 8.60 7.05 9.53
CA TYR A 135 7.88 5.79 9.37
C TYR A 135 6.38 5.95 9.14
N GLU A 136 5.91 7.14 8.82
CA GLU A 136 4.52 7.37 8.44
C GLU A 136 4.24 6.81 7.04
N CYS A 137 2.97 6.50 6.76
CA CYS A 137 2.56 6.14 5.40
C CYS A 137 1.16 6.67 5.12
N GLN A 138 1.06 7.60 4.17
CA GLN A 138 -0.21 8.15 3.72
C GLN A 138 -0.78 7.31 2.59
N PHE A 139 -2.04 6.91 2.73
CA PHE A 139 -2.84 6.30 1.68
C PHE A 139 -3.82 7.34 1.16
N SER A 140 -3.89 7.51 -0.15
CA SER A 140 -4.77 8.46 -0.83
C SER A 140 -5.69 7.70 -1.78
N PHE A 141 -6.89 7.36 -1.31
CA PHE A 141 -7.86 6.63 -2.12
C PHE A 141 -8.52 7.55 -3.15
N GLY A 142 -8.69 7.06 -4.36
CA GLY A 142 -9.15 7.83 -5.52
C GLY A 142 -8.03 8.59 -6.24
N GLN A 143 -6.78 8.57 -5.73
CA GLN A 143 -5.62 9.18 -6.37
C GLN A 143 -4.85 8.16 -7.21
N LEU A 144 -4.61 8.47 -8.48
CA LEU A 144 -3.76 7.64 -9.35
C LEU A 144 -2.27 7.81 -9.00
N PRO A 145 -1.51 6.71 -8.91
CA PRO A 145 -0.06 6.79 -8.76
C PRO A 145 0.58 7.60 -9.87
N ASN A 146 1.47 8.50 -9.48
CA ASN A 146 2.25 9.36 -10.36
C ASN A 146 3.54 8.60 -10.79
N GLU A 147 3.88 8.63 -12.09
CA GLU A 147 5.08 7.94 -12.63
C GLU A 147 6.39 8.39 -11.99
N GLN A 148 6.53 9.68 -11.71
CA GLN A 148 7.69 10.26 -11.02
C GLN A 148 7.76 9.79 -9.56
N ASP A 149 6.65 9.76 -8.83
CA ASP A 149 6.64 9.26 -7.44
C ASP A 149 7.00 7.76 -7.38
N GLU A 150 6.55 6.99 -8.37
CA GLU A 150 6.92 5.58 -8.50
C GLU A 150 8.40 5.40 -8.86
N PHE A 151 8.94 6.27 -9.72
CA PHE A 151 10.35 6.29 -10.04
C PHE A 151 11.19 6.63 -8.79
N ASP A 152 10.81 7.66 -8.05
CA ASP A 152 11.54 8.10 -6.85
C ASP A 152 11.45 7.05 -5.73
N ALA A 153 10.29 6.41 -5.55
CA ALA A 153 10.15 5.29 -4.63
C ALA A 153 11.09 4.13 -4.98
N LYS A 154 11.19 3.74 -6.26
CA LYS A 154 12.08 2.65 -6.72
C LYS A 154 13.57 2.95 -6.56
N ASN A 155 13.94 4.23 -6.55
CA ASN A 155 15.31 4.71 -6.42
C ASN A 155 15.65 5.17 -5.00
N THR A 156 14.71 5.09 -4.05
CA THR A 156 14.94 5.46 -2.66
C THR A 156 16.03 4.56 -2.06
N PRO A 157 17.12 5.13 -1.49
CA PRO A 157 18.16 4.36 -0.82
C PRO A 157 17.60 3.51 0.33
N CYS A 158 18.21 2.35 0.55
CA CYS A 158 17.86 1.52 1.69
C CYS A 158 18.13 2.23 3.02
N LEU A 159 17.30 1.97 4.03
CA LEU A 159 17.52 2.45 5.39
C LEU A 159 18.72 1.73 6.03
N SER A 160 19.26 2.31 7.10
CA SER A 160 20.46 1.83 7.81
C SER A 160 20.37 0.39 8.33
N ARG A 161 19.18 -0.19 8.42
CA ARG A 161 18.92 -1.55 8.91
C ARG A 161 18.52 -2.54 7.81
N CYS A 162 18.69 -2.20 6.52
CA CYS A 162 18.22 -3.07 5.45
C CYS A 162 18.99 -4.40 5.44
N PRO A 163 18.31 -5.56 5.49
CA PRO A 163 18.95 -6.87 5.50
C PRO A 163 19.60 -7.23 4.16
N THR A 164 19.27 -6.50 3.09
CA THR A 164 19.75 -6.69 1.72
C THR A 164 20.89 -5.74 1.36
N ALA A 165 21.43 -4.97 2.31
CA ALA A 165 22.54 -4.04 2.09
C ALA A 165 23.93 -4.73 2.00
N GLY A 166 23.98 -6.02 1.66
CA GLY A 166 25.19 -6.81 1.44
C GLY A 166 25.39 -7.12 -0.03
#